data_AF-A0A9D0VC67-F1
#
_entry.id   AF-A0A9D0VC67-F1
#
_cell.length_a   1.000
_cell.length_b   1.000
_cell.length_c   1.000
_cell.angle_alpha   90.00
_cell.angle_beta   90.00
_cell.angle_gamma   90.00
#
_symmetry.space_group_name_H-M   'P 1'
#
loop_
_entity.id
_entity.type
_entity.pdbx_description
1 polymer ?
#
loop_
_entity_poly.entity_id
_entity_poly.type
_entity_poly.pdbx_seq_one_letter_code
_entity_poly.pdbx_strand_id
1 'polypeptide(L)'
;MLNHLSEDLRSLLIQYLAEVLDPPDTVELERLLEAEPALAHDLAVLRSTYRPPEPPQLPAWRIPPPGVQIGFGGAVSILSAPVLSEGAIRIGSRVRLQLPPLDDAALRELVILRRCGGAWTVLSPRDPSEVVRLSQLTRQPSGEHLLDLTVPGPPGRSRVAVALPMIGGIDWQLEASERWAPLQRELALGEVPLVSFELDAVA
;
A
#
# COMPACT_ATOMS: atom_id res chain seq x y z
N MET A 1 34.29 3.51 -18.13
CA MET A 1 35.23 4.47 -17.52
C MET A 1 34.61 4.98 -16.22
N LEU A 2 34.68 4.23 -15.13
CA LEU A 2 34.20 4.66 -13.80
C LEU A 2 35.31 4.52 -12.73
N ASN A 3 36.55 4.26 -13.14
CA ASN A 3 37.66 3.90 -12.24
C ASN A 3 38.28 5.12 -11.54
N HIS A 4 37.79 6.34 -11.82
CA HIS A 4 38.31 7.58 -11.25
C HIS A 4 37.46 8.13 -10.09
N LEU A 5 36.28 7.55 -9.83
CA LEU A 5 35.46 7.91 -8.66
C LEU A 5 36.03 7.25 -7.40
N SER A 6 36.06 7.99 -6.29
CA SER A 6 36.32 7.37 -4.98
C SER A 6 35.20 6.38 -4.64
N GLU A 7 35.51 5.34 -3.85
CA GLU A 7 34.50 4.35 -3.44
C GLU A 7 33.33 5.02 -2.69
N ASP A 8 33.63 6.02 -1.87
CA ASP A 8 32.62 6.79 -1.12
C ASP A 8 31.66 7.55 -2.05
N LEU A 9 32.19 8.25 -3.05
CA LEU A 9 31.38 9.01 -4.00
C LEU A 9 30.55 8.07 -4.89
N ARG A 10 31.13 6.95 -5.31
CA ARG A 10 30.39 5.93 -6.05
C ARG A 10 29.25 5.33 -5.21
N SER A 11 29.50 5.06 -3.93
CA SER A 11 28.48 4.59 -2.98
C SER A 11 27.35 5.61 -2.84
N LEU A 12 27.69 6.90 -2.70
CA LEU A 12 26.73 8.00 -2.60
C LEU A 12 25.86 8.11 -3.85
N LEU A 13 26.45 8.03 -5.05
CA LEU A 13 25.70 8.03 -6.32
C LEU A 13 24.78 6.82 -6.47
N ILE A 14 25.19 5.64 -5.99
CA ILE A 14 24.35 4.43 -6.00
C ILE A 14 23.16 4.59 -5.04
N GLN A 15 23.39 5.12 -3.85
CA GLN A 15 22.32 5.40 -2.88
C GLN A 15 21.33 6.45 -3.41
N TYR A 16 21.82 7.48 -4.10
CA TYR A 16 20.99 8.46 -4.79
C TYR A 16 20.16 7.81 -5.90
N LEU A 17 20.75 6.93 -6.73
CA LEU A 17 20.01 6.18 -7.76
C LEU A 17 18.98 5.19 -7.19
N ALA A 18 19.21 4.69 -5.97
CA ALA A 18 18.29 3.80 -5.27
C ALA A 18 17.18 4.55 -4.51
N GLU A 19 17.19 5.90 -4.52
CA GLU A 19 16.26 6.74 -3.75
C GLU A 19 16.29 6.47 -2.23
N VAL A 20 17.44 6.05 -1.69
CA VAL A 20 17.63 5.75 -0.24
C VAL A 20 18.45 6.80 0.50
N LEU A 21 18.85 7.86 -0.20
CA LEU A 21 19.62 8.95 0.39
C LEU A 21 18.73 9.83 1.28
N ASP A 22 19.24 10.30 2.42
CA ASP A 22 18.48 11.21 3.27
C ASP A 22 18.23 12.56 2.56
N PRO A 23 17.14 13.29 2.88
CA PRO A 23 16.82 14.54 2.19
C PRO A 23 17.92 15.61 2.22
N PRO A 24 18.66 15.84 3.33
CA PRO A 24 19.77 16.80 3.35
C PRO A 24 20.91 16.43 2.39
N ASP A 25 21.28 15.15 2.36
CA ASP A 25 22.35 14.63 1.51
C ASP A 25 21.94 14.67 0.03
N THR A 26 20.65 14.52 -0.25
CA THR A 26 20.08 14.58 -1.61
C THR A 26 20.27 15.98 -2.17
N VAL A 27 19.93 17.00 -1.38
CA VAL A 27 20.07 18.40 -1.78
C VAL A 27 21.54 18.80 -1.93
N GLU A 28 22.44 18.25 -1.10
CA GLU A 28 23.88 18.49 -1.22
C GLU A 28 24.45 17.84 -2.49
N LEU A 29 24.08 16.60 -2.78
CA LEU A 29 24.50 15.90 -3.99
C LEU A 29 23.94 16.54 -5.25
N GLU A 30 22.69 17.01 -5.25
CA GLU A 30 22.12 17.76 -6.38
C GLU A 30 22.90 19.04 -6.68
N ARG A 31 23.27 19.80 -5.64
CA ARG A 31 24.14 20.97 -5.78
C ARG A 31 25.52 20.61 -6.36
N LEU A 32 26.09 19.49 -5.94
CA LEU A 32 27.36 18.98 -6.49
C LEU A 32 27.22 18.56 -7.97
N LEU A 33 26.13 17.89 -8.33
CA LEU A 33 25.84 17.49 -9.72
C LEU A 33 25.62 18.69 -10.64
N GLU A 34 25.01 19.77 -10.14
CA GLU A 34 24.88 21.03 -10.87
C GLU A 34 26.23 21.75 -11.04
N ALA A 35 27.08 21.73 -10.02
CA ALA A 35 28.39 22.37 -10.03
C ALA A 35 29.43 21.60 -10.86
N GLU A 36 29.30 20.27 -10.97
CA GLU A 36 30.30 19.40 -11.58
C GLU A 36 29.72 18.55 -12.74
N PRO A 37 29.83 19.03 -14.00
CA PRO A 37 29.31 18.32 -15.17
C PRO A 37 29.91 16.92 -15.38
N ALA A 38 31.14 16.69 -14.94
CA ALA A 38 31.79 15.39 -15.00
C ALA A 38 31.08 14.37 -14.09
N LEU A 39 30.69 14.78 -12.89
CA LEU A 39 29.95 13.94 -11.95
C LEU A 39 28.55 13.61 -12.48
N ALA A 40 27.88 14.59 -13.10
CA ALA A 40 26.60 14.37 -13.77
C ALA A 40 26.70 13.36 -14.94
N HIS A 41 27.80 13.41 -15.70
CA HIS A 41 28.08 12.41 -16.74
C HIS A 41 28.29 11.02 -16.15
N ASP A 42 29.08 10.90 -15.09
CA ASP A 42 29.32 9.62 -14.40
C ASP A 42 28.02 9.03 -13.81
N LEU A 43 27.15 9.87 -13.25
CA LEU A 43 25.82 9.47 -12.80
C LEU A 43 24.96 8.95 -13.96
N ALA A 44 25.01 9.59 -15.14
CA ALA A 44 24.28 9.12 -16.31
C ALA A 44 24.80 7.75 -16.80
N VAL A 45 26.11 7.54 -16.78
CA VAL A 45 26.73 6.24 -17.08
C VAL A 45 26.33 5.18 -16.06
N LEU A 46 26.40 5.50 -14.76
CA LEU A 46 25.92 4.63 -13.68
C LEU A 46 24.45 4.30 -13.86
N ARG A 47 23.58 5.27 -14.17
CA ARG A 47 22.14 5.04 -14.40
C ARG A 47 21.85 4.06 -15.54
N SER A 48 22.67 4.05 -16.59
CA SER A 48 22.50 3.10 -17.71
C SER A 48 22.97 1.67 -17.42
N THR A 49 23.78 1.49 -16.37
CA THR A 49 24.34 0.19 -15.97
C THR A 49 23.76 -0.34 -14.66
N TYR A 50 23.25 0.56 -13.82
CA TYR A 50 22.60 0.26 -12.56
C TYR A 50 21.25 -0.39 -12.82
N ARG A 51 21.17 -1.67 -12.47
CA ARG A 51 19.91 -2.37 -12.32
C ARG A 51 19.53 -2.26 -10.85
N PRO A 52 18.44 -1.55 -10.48
CA PRO A 52 18.02 -1.54 -9.10
C PRO A 52 17.88 -3.00 -8.63
N PRO A 53 18.32 -3.32 -7.40
CA PRO A 53 18.10 -4.65 -6.86
C PRO A 53 16.61 -4.91 -6.94
N GLU A 54 16.24 -6.01 -7.60
CA GLU A 54 14.86 -6.43 -7.67
C GLU A 54 14.41 -6.61 -6.20
N PRO A 55 13.41 -5.83 -5.73
CA PRO A 55 13.00 -5.93 -4.33
C PRO A 55 12.72 -7.40 -4.04
N PRO A 56 13.09 -7.92 -2.84
CA PRO A 56 12.79 -9.30 -2.49
C PRO A 56 11.33 -9.54 -2.81
N GLN A 57 11.06 -10.49 -3.71
CA GLN A 57 9.72 -10.75 -4.22
C GLN A 57 8.91 -11.38 -3.08
N LEU A 58 8.39 -10.52 -2.20
CA LEU A 58 7.24 -10.85 -1.37
C LEU A 58 6.16 -11.38 -2.31
N PRO A 59 5.39 -12.41 -1.90
CA PRO A 59 4.27 -12.87 -2.72
C PRO A 59 3.37 -11.68 -3.04
N ALA A 60 3.24 -11.35 -4.32
CA ALA A 60 2.42 -10.23 -4.77
C ALA A 60 1.02 -10.37 -4.18
N TRP A 61 0.46 -9.31 -3.61
CA TRP A 61 -0.89 -9.29 -3.04
C TRP A 61 -1.90 -9.91 -4.02
N ARG A 62 -2.44 -11.08 -3.65
CA ARG A 62 -3.45 -11.78 -4.46
C ARG A 62 -4.85 -11.37 -4.04
N ILE A 63 -5.22 -10.15 -4.40
CA ILE A 63 -6.55 -9.61 -4.12
C ILE A 63 -7.43 -9.77 -5.37
N PRO A 64 -8.43 -10.68 -5.35
CA PRO A 64 -9.32 -10.93 -6.49
C PRO A 64 -10.15 -9.69 -6.87
N PRO A 65 -10.67 -9.59 -8.11
CA PRO A 65 -11.62 -8.54 -8.52
C PRO A 65 -12.87 -8.48 -7.63
N PRO A 66 -13.54 -7.31 -7.51
CA PRO A 66 -14.83 -7.23 -6.82
C PRO A 66 -15.84 -8.18 -7.46
N GLY A 67 -16.66 -8.85 -6.65
CA GLY A 67 -17.67 -9.79 -7.13
C GLY A 67 -17.17 -11.18 -7.56
N VAL A 68 -15.87 -11.45 -7.52
CA VAL A 68 -15.32 -12.79 -7.83
C VAL A 68 -15.17 -13.61 -6.55
N GLN A 69 -16.11 -14.51 -6.27
CA GLN A 69 -15.97 -15.47 -5.18
C GLN A 69 -14.94 -16.55 -5.57
N ILE A 70 -13.77 -16.54 -4.92
CA ILE A 70 -12.81 -17.65 -5.03
C ILE A 70 -13.02 -18.54 -3.81
N GLY A 71 -13.73 -19.65 -4.02
CA GLY A 71 -13.92 -20.68 -3.00
C GLY A 71 -12.70 -21.58 -2.90
N PHE A 72 -11.80 -21.29 -1.97
CA PHE A 72 -10.90 -22.27 -1.39
C PHE A 72 -10.89 -22.09 0.13
N GLY A 73 -11.28 -23.12 0.88
CA GLY A 73 -11.01 -23.21 2.33
C GLY A 73 -12.07 -22.71 3.32
N GLY A 74 -13.02 -21.85 2.90
CA GLY A 74 -14.12 -21.42 3.77
C GLY A 74 -14.35 -19.91 3.75
N ALA A 75 -15.53 -19.51 3.28
CA ALA A 75 -16.15 -18.20 3.48
C ALA A 75 -15.32 -16.92 3.20
N VAL A 76 -14.68 -16.81 2.03
CA VAL A 76 -14.34 -15.48 1.49
C VAL A 76 -15.58 -14.91 0.78
N SER A 77 -16.48 -14.31 1.55
CA SER A 77 -17.56 -13.48 1.00
C SER A 77 -16.96 -12.16 0.54
N ILE A 78 -16.51 -12.09 -0.71
CA ILE A 78 -16.33 -10.79 -1.37
C ILE A 78 -17.71 -10.23 -1.66
N LEU A 79 -18.30 -9.61 -0.65
CA LEU A 79 -19.48 -8.82 -0.83
C LEU A 79 -19.02 -7.54 -1.53
N SER A 80 -19.53 -7.31 -2.75
CA SER A 80 -19.48 -5.97 -3.34
C SER A 80 -20.26 -5.05 -2.41
N ALA A 81 -19.55 -4.33 -1.55
CA ALA A 81 -20.15 -3.34 -0.69
C ALA A 81 -20.61 -2.17 -1.56
N PRO A 82 -21.88 -1.74 -1.50
CA PRO A 82 -22.28 -0.52 -2.17
C PRO A 82 -21.47 0.65 -1.59
N VAL A 83 -20.79 1.38 -2.47
CA VAL A 83 -20.18 2.66 -2.09
C VAL A 83 -21.32 3.66 -1.96
N LEU A 84 -21.61 4.10 -0.74
CA LEU A 84 -22.59 5.14 -0.51
C LEU A 84 -21.92 6.49 -0.79
N SER A 85 -22.24 7.07 -1.95
CA SER A 85 -21.80 8.39 -2.38
C SER A 85 -23.00 9.21 -2.84
N GLU A 86 -23.16 10.41 -2.29
CA GLU A 86 -24.11 11.40 -2.81
C GLU A 86 -23.48 12.10 -4.02
N GLY A 87 -23.49 11.43 -5.18
CA GLY A 87 -23.00 11.98 -6.45
C GLY A 87 -21.60 11.53 -6.85
N ALA A 88 -20.95 12.32 -7.71
CA ALA A 88 -19.63 12.01 -8.25
C ALA A 88 -18.57 12.01 -7.15
N ILE A 89 -17.80 10.93 -7.06
CA ILE A 89 -16.73 10.76 -6.07
C ILE A 89 -15.57 11.68 -6.46
N ARG A 90 -15.18 12.61 -5.59
CA ARG A 90 -14.03 13.51 -5.81
C ARG A 90 -12.83 13.09 -5.00
N ILE A 91 -11.63 13.42 -5.44
CA ILE A 91 -10.45 13.29 -4.59
C ILE A 91 -10.63 14.10 -3.29
N GLY A 92 -10.28 13.49 -2.17
CA GLY A 92 -10.47 14.10 -0.84
C GLY A 92 -11.92 14.07 -0.32
N SER A 93 -12.89 13.64 -1.13
CA SER A 93 -14.26 13.41 -0.62
C SER A 93 -14.31 12.20 0.30
N ARG A 94 -15.25 12.20 1.24
CA ARG A 94 -15.51 11.07 2.12
C ARG A 94 -16.53 10.15 1.45
N VAL A 95 -16.15 8.89 1.28
CA VAL A 95 -17.06 7.82 0.86
C VAL A 95 -17.34 6.90 2.04
N ARG A 96 -18.55 6.36 2.09
CA ARG A 96 -18.95 5.42 3.13
C ARG A 96 -19.10 4.02 2.56
N LEU A 97 -18.48 3.06 3.24
CA LEU A 97 -18.43 1.66 2.85
C LEU A 97 -19.18 0.84 3.89
N GLN A 98 -20.00 -0.10 3.43
CA GLN A 98 -20.68 -1.06 4.28
C GLN A 98 -19.90 -2.38 4.30
N LEU A 99 -19.27 -2.68 5.43
CA LEU A 99 -18.64 -3.97 5.67
C LEU A 99 -19.69 -4.95 6.24
N PRO A 100 -19.67 -6.22 5.84
CA PRO A 100 -20.65 -7.19 6.30
C PRO A 100 -20.57 -7.46 7.81
N PRO A 101 -21.64 -8.02 8.40
CA PRO A 101 -21.57 -8.53 9.76
C PRO A 101 -20.53 -9.66 9.83
N LEU A 102 -19.67 -9.60 10.86
CA LEU A 102 -18.66 -10.61 11.14
C LEU A 102 -18.75 -11.03 12.61
N ASP A 103 -18.76 -12.33 12.88
CA ASP A 103 -18.96 -12.88 14.22
C ASP A 103 -17.81 -12.51 15.18
N ASP A 104 -16.57 -12.41 14.67
CA ASP A 104 -15.38 -12.05 15.45
C ASP A 104 -15.00 -10.57 15.36
N ALA A 105 -15.96 -9.65 15.14
CA ALA A 105 -15.64 -8.24 14.87
C ALA A 105 -14.78 -7.57 15.95
N ALA A 106 -14.86 -8.01 17.21
CA ALA A 106 -14.04 -7.49 18.30
C ALA A 106 -12.56 -7.87 18.22
N LEU A 107 -12.24 -8.94 17.47
CA LEU A 107 -10.89 -9.49 17.33
C LEU A 107 -10.23 -9.12 16.01
N ARG A 108 -10.84 -8.23 15.22
CA ARG A 108 -10.35 -7.89 13.87
C ARG A 108 -9.87 -6.45 13.76
N GLU A 109 -8.77 -6.28 13.04
CA GLU A 109 -8.17 -5.00 12.67
C GLU A 109 -8.48 -4.67 11.21
N LEU A 110 -8.49 -3.38 10.86
CA LEU A 110 -8.71 -2.92 9.50
C LEU A 110 -7.37 -2.66 8.81
N VAL A 111 -7.16 -3.33 7.68
CA VAL A 111 -6.06 -3.02 6.76
C VAL A 111 -6.64 -2.61 5.41
N ILE A 112 -6.39 -1.37 5.01
CA ILE A 112 -6.89 -0.77 3.78
C ILE A 112 -5.79 -0.85 2.72
N LEU A 113 -6.10 -1.49 1.60
CA LEU A 113 -5.20 -1.63 0.46
C LEU A 113 -5.73 -0.86 -0.74
N ARG A 114 -4.84 -0.28 -1.54
CA ARG A 114 -5.18 0.38 -2.79
C ARG A 114 -4.36 -0.21 -3.93
N ARG A 115 -4.99 -0.39 -5.09
CA ARG A 115 -4.29 -0.75 -6.32
C ARG A 115 -3.89 0.49 -7.10
N CYS A 116 -2.58 0.72 -7.25
CA CYS A 116 -2.01 1.81 -8.03
C CYS A 116 -1.01 1.23 -9.05
N GLY A 117 -1.10 1.62 -10.32
CA GLY A 117 -0.12 1.17 -11.34
C GLY A 117 -0.01 -0.35 -11.51
N GLY A 118 -1.07 -1.10 -11.19
CA GLY A 118 -1.10 -2.56 -11.30
C GLY A 118 -0.75 -3.32 -10.01
N ALA A 119 -0.07 -2.68 -9.06
CA ALA A 119 0.32 -3.26 -7.76
C ALA A 119 -0.60 -2.80 -6.62
N TRP A 120 -0.70 -3.62 -5.57
CA TRP A 120 -1.40 -3.26 -4.34
C TRP A 120 -0.43 -2.72 -3.30
N THR A 121 -0.84 -1.68 -2.60
CA THR A 121 -0.10 -1.05 -1.51
C THR A 121 -1.01 -0.89 -0.30
N VAL A 122 -0.47 -1.06 0.90
CA VAL A 122 -1.20 -0.74 2.14
C VAL A 122 -1.28 0.77 2.27
N LEU A 123 -2.51 1.27 2.39
CA LEU A 123 -2.82 2.69 2.62
C LEU A 123 -2.89 3.00 4.11
N SER A 124 -3.46 2.09 4.89
CA SER A 124 -3.65 2.22 6.34
C SER A 124 -3.71 0.81 6.94
N PRO A 125 -3.18 0.59 8.15
CA PRO A 125 -2.44 1.54 8.98
C PRO A 125 -0.96 1.67 8.54
N ARG A 126 -0.36 2.86 8.68
CA ARG A 126 1.07 3.09 8.40
C ARG A 126 1.94 3.00 9.66
N ASP A 127 1.34 3.24 10.82
CA ASP A 127 1.96 3.12 12.14
C ASP A 127 0.96 2.54 13.17
N PRO A 128 1.42 2.11 14.35
CA PRO A 128 0.55 1.46 15.35
C PRO A 128 -0.61 2.34 15.86
N SER A 129 -0.48 3.66 15.78
CA SER A 129 -1.52 4.59 16.25
C SER A 129 -2.67 4.74 15.26
N GLU A 130 -2.44 4.43 13.98
CA GLU A 130 -3.45 4.41 12.92
C GLU A 130 -4.26 3.10 12.91
N VAL A 131 -3.97 2.13 13.78
CA VAL A 131 -4.69 0.85 13.83
C VAL A 131 -6.13 1.07 14.27
N VAL A 132 -7.06 0.72 13.38
CA VAL A 132 -8.50 0.73 13.65
C VAL A 132 -8.99 -0.70 13.79
N ARG A 133 -9.75 -0.98 14.84
CA ARG A 133 -10.45 -2.25 15.06
C ARG A 133 -11.85 -2.19 14.47
N LEU A 134 -12.36 -3.31 13.98
CA LEU A 134 -13.70 -3.38 13.40
C LEU A 134 -14.80 -3.03 14.41
N SER A 135 -14.58 -3.33 15.69
CA SER A 135 -15.46 -2.92 16.80
C SER A 135 -15.52 -1.40 17.04
N GLN A 136 -14.58 -0.62 16.52
CA GLN A 136 -14.60 0.85 16.62
C GLN A 136 -15.47 1.50 15.53
N LEU A 137 -15.88 0.75 14.52
CA LEU A 137 -16.75 1.25 13.46
C LEU A 137 -18.20 1.35 13.93
N THR A 138 -18.93 2.32 13.39
CA THR A 138 -20.36 2.44 13.66
C THR A 138 -21.09 1.23 13.08
N ARG A 139 -21.88 0.54 13.91
CA ARG A 139 -22.67 -0.62 13.50
C ARG A 139 -24.10 -0.21 13.15
N GLN A 140 -24.60 -0.66 12.00
CA GLN A 140 -26.00 -0.46 11.60
C GLN A 140 -26.93 -1.45 12.34
N PRO A 141 -28.24 -1.16 12.45
CA PRO A 141 -29.21 -2.08 13.07
C PRO A 141 -29.25 -3.46 12.41
N SER A 142 -28.97 -3.54 11.10
CA SER A 142 -28.88 -4.76 10.31
C SER A 142 -27.56 -5.55 10.53
N GLY A 143 -26.62 -4.99 11.28
CA GLY A 143 -25.41 -5.67 11.74
C GLY A 143 -24.13 -5.32 10.97
N GLU A 144 -24.22 -4.64 9.83
CA GLU A 144 -23.11 -4.13 9.02
C GLU A 144 -22.31 -3.06 9.76
N HIS A 145 -21.04 -2.91 9.39
CA HIS A 145 -20.16 -1.87 9.91
C HIS A 145 -19.94 -0.78 8.86
N LEU A 146 -19.97 0.48 9.30
CA LEU A 146 -19.74 1.64 8.45
C LEU A 146 -18.29 2.10 8.56
N LEU A 147 -17.58 2.03 7.44
CA LEU A 147 -16.24 2.59 7.29
C LEU A 147 -16.31 3.86 6.44
N ASP A 148 -15.89 4.97 7.03
CA ASP A 148 -15.70 6.21 6.29
C ASP A 148 -14.27 6.28 5.76
N LEU A 149 -14.11 6.33 4.44
CA LEU A 149 -12.83 6.42 3.76
C LEU A 149 -12.73 7.77 3.03
N THR A 150 -11.62 8.47 3.20
CA THR A 150 -11.31 9.62 2.35
C THR A 150 -10.68 9.12 1.06
N VAL A 151 -11.24 9.51 -0.09
CA VAL A 151 -10.80 9.05 -1.41
C VAL A 151 -9.34 9.45 -1.65
N PRO A 152 -8.42 8.48 -1.74
CA PRO A 152 -6.99 8.75 -1.80
C PRO A 152 -6.48 8.95 -3.24
N GLY A 153 -5.47 9.80 -3.41
CA GLY A 153 -4.60 9.84 -4.59
C GLY A 153 -5.15 10.60 -5.81
N PRO A 154 -4.60 10.37 -7.02
CA PRO A 154 -5.00 11.10 -8.22
C PRO A 154 -6.35 10.61 -8.78
N PRO A 155 -7.05 11.45 -9.56
CA PRO A 155 -8.32 11.10 -10.19
C PRO A 155 -8.19 9.92 -11.16
N GLY A 156 -9.31 9.24 -11.38
CA GLY A 156 -9.46 8.06 -12.23
C GLY A 156 -9.96 6.84 -11.46
N ARG A 157 -9.96 5.71 -12.17
CA ARG A 157 -10.36 4.42 -11.59
C ARG A 157 -9.29 3.88 -10.67
N SER A 158 -9.67 3.58 -9.44
CA SER A 158 -8.83 2.89 -8.47
C SER A 158 -9.59 1.74 -7.83
N ARG A 159 -8.85 0.72 -7.43
CA ARG A 159 -9.41 -0.40 -6.64
C ARG A 159 -8.94 -0.26 -5.22
N VAL A 160 -9.87 -0.46 -4.29
CA VAL A 160 -9.58 -0.47 -2.86
C VAL A 160 -10.08 -1.78 -2.28
N ALA A 161 -9.38 -2.27 -1.27
CA ALA A 161 -9.77 -3.43 -0.51
C ALA A 161 -9.59 -3.16 0.99
N VAL A 162 -10.41 -3.81 1.80
CA VAL A 162 -10.33 -3.81 3.25
C VAL A 162 -10.15 -5.27 3.67
N ALA A 163 -8.96 -5.59 4.13
CA ALA A 163 -8.65 -6.86 4.77
C ALA A 163 -8.90 -6.75 6.27
N LEU A 164 -9.38 -7.84 6.88
CA LEU A 164 -9.82 -7.87 8.27
C LEU A 164 -9.09 -8.97 9.07
N PRO A 165 -7.75 -8.86 9.22
CA PRO A 165 -6.97 -9.83 9.98
C PRO A 165 -7.33 -9.82 11.46
N MET A 166 -6.90 -10.87 12.16
CA MET A 166 -7.01 -10.94 13.61
C MET A 166 -6.04 -9.96 14.28
N ILE A 167 -6.40 -9.46 15.46
CA ILE A 167 -5.55 -8.60 16.29
C ILE A 167 -4.20 -9.28 16.53
N GLY A 168 -3.12 -8.52 16.38
CA GLY A 168 -1.75 -9.03 16.52
C GLY A 168 -1.20 -9.73 15.28
N GLY A 169 -1.93 -9.75 14.17
CA GLY A 169 -1.44 -10.24 12.87
C GLY A 169 -0.42 -9.33 12.19
N ILE A 170 -0.18 -8.13 12.73
CA ILE A 170 0.77 -7.13 12.21
C ILE A 170 1.89 -6.93 13.23
N ASP A 171 3.13 -7.25 12.85
CA ASP A 171 4.30 -7.02 13.68
C ASP A 171 4.93 -5.65 13.39
N TRP A 172 4.68 -4.71 14.30
CA TRP A 172 5.16 -3.33 14.20
C TRP A 172 6.65 -3.16 14.49
N GLN A 173 7.33 -4.20 15.01
CA GLN A 173 8.78 -4.17 15.22
C GLN A 173 9.57 -4.49 13.95
N LEU A 174 8.92 -5.08 12.94
CA LEU A 174 9.52 -5.38 11.65
C LEU A 174 9.54 -4.17 10.72
N GLU A 175 10.44 -4.22 9.74
CA GLU A 175 10.48 -3.31 8.61
C GLU A 175 9.17 -3.33 7.81
N ALA A 176 8.86 -2.21 7.14
CA ALA A 176 7.58 -2.05 6.44
C ALA A 176 7.33 -3.12 5.37
N SER A 177 8.37 -3.63 4.71
CA SER A 177 8.25 -4.72 3.72
C SER A 177 7.91 -6.06 4.37
N GLU A 178 8.50 -6.37 5.52
CA GLU A 178 8.36 -7.67 6.20
C GLU A 178 7.11 -7.75 7.06
N ARG A 179 6.69 -6.62 7.64
CA ARG A 179 5.51 -6.48 8.50
C ARG A 179 4.22 -7.05 7.88
N TRP A 180 4.07 -6.93 6.57
CA TRP A 180 2.87 -7.37 5.85
C TRP A 180 2.94 -8.81 5.36
N ALA A 181 4.09 -9.48 5.47
CA ALA A 181 4.26 -10.84 4.95
C ALA A 181 3.28 -11.87 5.57
N PRO A 182 2.96 -11.84 6.88
CA PRO A 182 1.93 -12.70 7.46
C PRO A 182 0.57 -12.49 6.80
N LEU A 183 0.11 -11.23 6.71
CA LEU A 183 -1.16 -10.87 6.10
C LEU A 183 -1.24 -11.29 4.61
N GLN A 184 -0.16 -11.09 3.85
CA GLN A 184 -0.09 -11.53 2.45
C GLN A 184 -0.28 -13.04 2.32
N ARG A 185 0.32 -13.82 3.22
CA ARG A 185 0.18 -15.28 3.26
C ARG A 185 -1.24 -15.69 3.58
N GLU A 186 -1.84 -15.13 4.63
CA GLU A 186 -3.21 -15.46 5.06
C GLU A 186 -4.24 -15.08 4.00
N LEU A 187 -4.06 -13.94 3.32
CA LEU A 187 -4.90 -13.56 2.18
C LEU A 187 -4.75 -14.52 1.00
N ALA A 188 -3.53 -14.99 0.72
CA ALA A 188 -3.29 -15.99 -0.33
C ALA A 188 -3.93 -17.35 -0.01
N LEU A 189 -4.07 -17.67 1.28
CA LEU A 189 -4.74 -18.88 1.79
C LEU A 189 -6.27 -18.71 1.94
N GLY A 190 -6.79 -17.48 1.84
CA GLY A 190 -8.21 -17.19 2.03
C GLY A 190 -8.66 -17.17 3.50
N GLU A 191 -7.73 -17.03 4.45
CA GLU A 191 -8.00 -17.08 5.89
C GLU A 191 -8.42 -15.72 6.46
N VAL A 192 -8.14 -14.64 5.72
CA VAL A 192 -8.49 -13.28 6.11
C VAL A 192 -9.71 -12.80 5.31
N PRO A 193 -10.81 -12.40 5.99
CA PRO A 193 -11.94 -11.77 5.33
C PRO A 193 -11.50 -10.51 4.60
N LEU A 194 -12.01 -10.34 3.39
CA LEU A 194 -11.60 -9.29 2.47
C LEU A 194 -12.83 -8.73 1.74
N VAL A 195 -12.98 -7.41 1.77
CA VAL A 195 -13.98 -6.67 0.99
C VAL A 195 -13.22 -5.86 -0.06
N SER A 196 -13.66 -5.85 -1.32
CA SER A 196 -13.04 -5.01 -2.35
C SER A 196 -14.09 -4.26 -3.17
N PHE A 197 -13.72 -3.07 -3.62
CA PHE A 197 -14.60 -2.18 -4.36
C PHE A 197 -13.79 -1.33 -5.34
N GLU A 198 -14.52 -0.76 -6.31
CA GLU A 198 -13.99 0.16 -7.30
C GLU A 198 -14.44 1.58 -6.97
N LEU A 199 -13.50 2.52 -7.09
CA LEU A 199 -13.74 3.95 -6.99
C LEU A 199 -13.41 4.57 -8.35
N ASP A 200 -14.35 5.31 -8.93
CA ASP A 200 -14.09 6.16 -10.10
C ASP A 200 -14.13 7.61 -9.64
N ALA A 201 -12.96 8.17 -9.35
CA ALA A 201 -12.84 9.49 -8.76
C ALA A 201 -12.57 10.56 -9.82
N VAL A 202 -13.26 11.70 -9.73
CA VAL A 202 -12.97 12.88 -10.55
C VAL A 202 -12.10 13.87 -9.77
N ALA A 203 -11.42 14.76 -10.50
CA ALA A 203 -10.61 15.82 -9.93
C ALA A 203 -11.44 16.81 -9.10
#